data_AF-A0A5K1FUL7-F1
#
_entry.id   AF-A0A5K1FUL7-F1
#
_cell.length_a   1.000
_cell.length_b   1.000
_cell.length_c   1.000
_cell.angle_alpha   90.00
_cell.angle_beta   90.00
_cell.angle_gamma   90.00
#
_symmetry.space_group_name_H-M   'P 1'
#
loop_
_entity.id
_entity.type
_entity.pdbx_description
1 polymer ?
#
loop_
_entity_poly.entity_id
_entity_poly.type
_entity_poly.pdbx_seq_one_letter_code
_entity_poly.pdbx_strand_id
1 'polypeptide(L)' 'LNRCGKSCRLRWTNYLRPDIKRGKFSQEEEQTILHLHSILGN' A
#
# COMPACT_ATOMS: atom_id res chain seq x y z
N LEU A 1 13.30 22.15 -4.79
CA LEU A 1 12.96 20.97 -3.97
C LEU A 1 13.72 19.76 -4.52
N ASN A 2 14.94 19.47 -4.03
CA ASN A 2 15.78 18.41 -4.60
C ASN A 2 15.25 17.03 -4.21
N ARG A 3 14.44 16.42 -5.07
CA ARG A 3 13.95 15.05 -4.90
C ARG A 3 14.88 14.11 -5.66
N CYS A 4 15.40 13.07 -5.01
CA CYS A 4 16.12 12.01 -5.70
C CYS A 4 15.14 11.07 -6.42
N GLY A 5 15.57 10.43 -7.51
CA GLY A 5 14.72 9.53 -8.29
C GLY A 5 14.07 8.42 -7.44
N LYS A 6 14.77 7.92 -6.42
CA LYS A 6 14.23 6.96 -5.45
C LYS A 6 13.04 7.52 -4.66
N SER A 7 13.16 8.75 -4.16
CA SER A 7 12.08 9.42 -3.42
C SER A 7 10.88 9.71 -4.32
N CYS A 8 11.11 10.14 -5.56
CA CYS A 8 10.04 10.35 -6.54
C CYS A 8 9.29 9.05 -6.84
N ARG A 9 10.02 7.96 -7.11
CA ARG A 9 9.42 6.65 -7.40
C ARG A 9 8.62 6.13 -6.20
N LEU A 10 9.19 6.19 -5.00
CA LEU A 10 8.50 5.77 -3.78
C LEU A 10 7.21 6.59 -3.56
N ARG A 11 7.29 7.90 -3.76
CA ARG A 11 6.12 8.79 -3.64
C ARG A 11 5.05 8.44 -4.67
N TRP A 12 5.43 8.14 -5.91
CA TRP A 12 4.48 7.72 -6.93
C TRP A 12 3.77 6.42 -6.54
N THR A 13 4.53 5.38 -6.21
CA THR A 13 4.00 4.04 -5.88
C THR A 13 3.11 4.03 -4.65
N ASN A 14 3.42 4.84 -3.64
CA ASN A 14 2.70 4.80 -2.36
C ASN A 14 1.57 5.84 -2.25
N TYR A 15 1.65 6.95 -3.01
CA TYR A 15 0.74 8.07 -2.80
C TYR A 15 0.11 8.64 -4.07
N LEU A 16 0.80 8.66 -5.22
CA LEU A 16 0.30 9.40 -6.40
C LEU A 16 -0.34 8.51 -7.46
N ARG A 17 -0.03 7.21 -7.51
CA ARG A 17 -0.62 6.30 -8.50
C ARG A 17 -2.16 6.29 -8.34
N PRO A 18 -2.94 6.47 -9.42
CA PRO A 18 -4.40 6.62 -9.35
C PRO A 18 -5.10 5.35 -8.84
N ASP A 19 -4.52 4.18 -9.10
CA ASP A 19 -5.12 2.89 -8.73
C ASP A 19 -4.93 2.54 -7.25
N ILE A 20 -4.34 3.42 -6.46
CA ILE A 20 -4.23 3.23 -5.01
C ILE A 20 -5.61 3.52 -4.42
N LYS A 21 -6.30 2.46 -3.99
CA LYS A 21 -7.51 2.61 -3.18
C LYS A 21 -7.17 3.36 -1.89
N ARG A 22 -7.84 4.49 -1.67
CA ARG A 22 -7.73 5.29 -0.44
C ARG A 22 -9.01 5.13 0.36
N GLY A 23 -8.87 4.98 1.68
CA GLY A 23 -10.00 4.78 2.58
C GLY A 23 -9.77 3.59 3.51
N LYS A 24 -10.82 3.22 4.24
CA LYS A 24 -10.81 2.02 5.08
C LYS A 24 -10.90 0.78 4.19
N PHE A 25 -10.32 -0.31 4.66
CA PHE A 25 -10.53 -1.62 4.06
C PHE A 25 -11.98 -2.05 4.23
N SER A 26 -12.50 -2.82 3.28
CA SER A 26 -13.73 -3.57 3.51
C SER A 26 -13.48 -4.69 4.53
N GLN A 27 -14.54 -5.19 5.16
CA GLN A 27 -14.43 -6.33 6.08
C GLN A 27 -13.78 -7.55 5.41
N GLU A 28 -14.08 -7.80 4.14
CA GLU A 28 -13.50 -8.88 3.35
C GLU A 28 -12.00 -8.67 3.10
N GLU A 29 -11.59 -7.43 2.78
CA GLU A 29 -10.19 -7.06 2.62
C GLU A 29 -9.43 -7.24 3.94
N GLU A 30 -10.00 -6.83 5.08
CA GLU A 30 -9.40 -7.02 6.41
C GLU A 30 -9.22 -8.50 6.76
N GLN A 31 -10.24 -9.35 6.53
CA GLN A 31 -10.12 -10.79 6.77
C GLN A 31 -9.04 -11.41 5.91
N THR A 32 -8.94 -11.00 4.64
CA THR A 32 -7.90 -11.48 3.72
C THR A 32 -6.51 -11.08 4.20
N ILE A 33 -6.33 -9.83 4.64
CA ILE A 33 -5.07 -9.34 5.20
C ILE A 33 -4.66 -10.17 6.43
N LEU A 34 -5.58 -10.39 7.37
CA LEU A 34 -5.30 -11.17 8.58
C LEU A 34 -4.96 -12.63 8.26
N HIS A 35 -5.69 -13.25 7.34
CA HIS A 35 -5.45 -14.62 6.92
C HIS A 35 -4.08 -14.78 6.24
N LEU A 36 -3.73 -13.89 5.32
CA LEU A 36 -2.42 -13.94 4.66
C LEU A 36 -1.28 -13.67 5.65
N HIS A 37 -1.47 -12.75 6.58
CA HIS A 37 -0.48 -12.46 7.61
C HIS A 37 -0.25 -13.65 8.55
N SER A 38 -1.32 -14.39 8.93
CA SER A 38 -1.16 -15.56 9.81
C SER A 38 -0.40 -16.71 9.14
N ILE A 39 -0.49 -16.83 7.81
CA ILE A 39 0.22 -17.86 7.04
C ILE A 39 1.67 -17.44 6.75
N LEU A 40 1.90 -16.19 6.35
CA LEU A 40 3.18 -15.74 5.81
C LEU A 40 4.08 -15.06 6.85
N GLY A 41 3.53 -14.55 7.95
CA GLY A 41 4.27 -13.74 8.92
C GLY A 41 4.64 -12.35 8.40
N ASN A 42 5.68 -11.75 8.99
CA ASN A 42 6.31 -10.49 8.55
C ASN A 42 7.75 -10.75 8.13
#